data_AF-A0A3P7J1J0-F1
#
_entry.id   AF-A0A3P7J1J0-F1
#
_cell.length_a   1.000
_cell.length_b   1.000
_cell.length_c   1.000
_cell.angle_alpha   90.00
_cell.angle_beta   90.00
_cell.angle_gamma   90.00
#
_symmetry.space_group_name_H-M   'P 1'
#
loop_
_entity.id
_entity.type
_entity.pdbx_description
1 polymer ?
#
loop_
_entity_poly.entity_id
_entity_poly.type
_entity_poly.pdbx_seq_one_letter_code
_entity_poly.pdbx_strand_id
1 'polypeptide(L)'
;FNKEALPQGNQERDCRSILNSPQKRCFVAGDERSNEQPGLTVIHTLLLREHNRIASQLRRINNFWTDEQLFQEARRINIAKIQHVIFKEWLPVVLGCEAMAKYDLMPKKSGYFTGYDSHCDPSISQEMSTAAFRFGHTLIRSKFPRMNDIFKNMTDSVGLYYFEIMDEPSRISAEYTIQTVFSEDRDFTKLEKMNHCMYSLNFSMAFDRHITDAVRNHLFAKPAHFRELCGLNRARTFDDLRSTMDDAAVDALKKIYENVNDIDLFPGLMSERPIKGALVGPTLACIIGEQMQRLKKCDRFYYENDLPATRFTPDQLAEIRKTTFAKIICSNSQYARKIQPNVFVMADELTNAPASCSELPDTDYFEWLDRDYCLIDHRVIN
;
A
#
# COMPACT_ATOMS: atom_id res chain seq x y z
N PHE A 1 -5.95 27.55 -8.49
CA PHE A 1 -5.70 26.12 -8.25
C PHE A 1 -4.24 25.91 -7.85
N ASN A 2 -3.96 25.04 -6.89
CA ASN A 2 -2.59 24.70 -6.49
C ASN A 2 -1.88 24.04 -7.69
N LYS A 3 -0.82 24.67 -8.22
CA LYS A 3 -0.08 24.17 -9.40
C LYS A 3 0.62 22.83 -9.16
N GLU A 4 0.75 22.42 -7.89
CA GLU A 4 1.38 21.16 -7.48
C GLU A 4 0.35 20.09 -7.03
N ALA A 5 -0.94 20.30 -7.30
CA ALA A 5 -1.94 19.24 -7.17
C ALA A 5 -1.99 18.41 -8.47
N LEU A 6 -2.60 17.23 -8.40
CA LEU A 6 -2.94 16.46 -9.59
C LEU A 6 -3.76 17.33 -10.58
N PRO A 7 -3.63 17.10 -11.90
CA PRO A 7 -4.48 17.74 -12.88
C PRO A 7 -5.95 17.35 -12.65
N GLN A 8 -6.88 18.21 -13.06
CA GLN A 8 -8.30 17.93 -12.95
C GLN A 8 -8.90 17.50 -14.29
N GLY A 9 -9.88 16.59 -14.25
CA GLY A 9 -10.55 16.07 -15.44
C GLY A 9 -11.67 15.08 -15.11
N ASN A 10 -12.08 14.33 -16.12
CA ASN A 10 -13.27 13.47 -16.08
C ASN A 10 -12.90 11.97 -16.16
N GLN A 11 -11.75 11.59 -15.62
CA GLN A 11 -11.27 10.20 -15.65
C GLN A 11 -12.13 9.30 -14.76
N GLU A 12 -12.38 9.72 -13.51
CA GLU A 12 -13.09 8.92 -12.53
C GLU A 12 -14.61 9.03 -12.74
N ARG A 13 -15.28 7.89 -12.89
CA ARG A 13 -16.72 7.77 -13.13
C ARG A 13 -17.53 7.91 -11.85
N ASP A 14 -16.97 7.47 -10.72
CA ASP A 14 -17.64 7.43 -9.42
C ASP A 14 -17.35 8.70 -8.59
N CYS A 15 -16.59 9.64 -9.14
CA CYS A 15 -16.25 10.86 -8.45
C CYS A 15 -17.44 11.84 -8.41
N ARG A 16 -17.96 12.01 -7.20
CA ARG A 16 -19.20 12.77 -6.92
C ARG A 16 -19.03 14.28 -6.95
N SER A 17 -17.80 14.79 -7.09
CA SER A 17 -17.54 16.24 -7.14
C SER A 17 -18.17 16.90 -8.38
N ILE A 18 -18.26 16.16 -9.50
CA ILE A 18 -18.93 16.62 -10.73
C ILE A 18 -20.45 16.77 -10.51
N LEU A 19 -21.04 15.92 -9.67
CA LEU A 19 -22.48 15.96 -9.34
C LEU A 19 -22.82 17.13 -8.41
N ASN A 20 -21.90 17.49 -7.50
CA ASN A 20 -22.16 18.47 -6.45
C ASN A 20 -21.61 19.89 -6.74
N SER A 21 -20.60 20.02 -7.61
CA SER A 21 -20.08 21.34 -8.01
C SER A 21 -19.24 21.26 -9.30
N PRO A 22 -19.75 21.77 -10.45
CA PRO A 22 -19.02 21.77 -11.73
C PRO A 22 -17.66 22.50 -11.69
N GLN A 23 -17.45 23.36 -10.69
CA GLN A 23 -16.21 24.12 -10.49
C GLN A 23 -15.13 23.35 -9.71
N LYS A 24 -15.47 22.22 -9.08
CA LYS A 24 -14.53 21.34 -8.37
C LYS A 24 -14.50 20.00 -9.11
N ARG A 25 -13.67 19.90 -10.14
CA ARG A 25 -13.49 18.63 -10.86
C ARG A 25 -12.60 17.67 -10.09
N CYS A 26 -12.76 16.40 -10.39
CA CYS A 26 -11.97 15.30 -9.84
C CYS A 26 -10.54 15.35 -10.38
N PHE A 27 -9.62 14.77 -9.64
CA PHE A 27 -8.24 14.63 -10.07
C PHE A 27 -8.08 13.53 -11.11
N VAL A 28 -7.07 13.67 -11.95
CA VAL A 28 -6.67 12.70 -12.97
C VAL A 28 -5.27 12.20 -12.60
N ALA A 29 -5.10 10.89 -12.65
CA ALA A 29 -3.84 10.21 -12.34
C ALA A 29 -3.66 9.00 -13.25
N GLY A 30 -2.58 8.23 -13.03
CA GLY A 30 -2.37 6.96 -13.74
C GLY A 30 -3.40 5.87 -13.39
N ASP A 31 -4.12 6.03 -12.27
CA ASP A 31 -5.20 5.15 -11.83
C ASP A 31 -6.49 5.97 -11.64
N GLU A 32 -7.62 5.46 -12.15
CA GLU A 32 -8.89 6.19 -12.11
C GLU A 32 -9.35 6.46 -10.68
N ARG A 33 -9.11 5.51 -9.76
CA ARG A 33 -9.60 5.51 -8.38
C ARG A 33 -8.88 6.50 -7.47
N SER A 34 -7.99 7.32 -8.00
CA SER A 34 -7.22 8.32 -7.25
C SER A 34 -8.07 9.30 -6.42
N ASN A 35 -9.39 9.36 -6.66
CA ASN A 35 -10.36 10.20 -5.94
C ASN A 35 -11.25 9.44 -4.96
N GLU A 36 -11.09 8.12 -4.80
CA GLU A 36 -11.97 7.27 -3.97
C GLU A 36 -12.01 7.77 -2.53
N GLN A 37 -10.85 8.15 -1.97
CA GLN A 37 -10.76 8.80 -0.67
C GLN A 37 -9.58 9.77 -0.57
N PRO A 38 -9.66 10.82 0.28
CA PRO A 38 -8.67 11.91 0.30
C PRO A 38 -7.23 11.51 0.60
N GLY A 39 -7.02 10.50 1.45
CA GLY A 39 -5.70 9.92 1.73
C GLY A 39 -5.05 9.31 0.49
N LEU A 40 -5.81 8.59 -0.36
CA LEU A 40 -5.30 8.05 -1.62
C LEU A 40 -4.90 9.18 -2.57
N THR A 41 -5.74 10.20 -2.71
CA THR A 41 -5.44 11.41 -3.50
C THR A 41 -4.14 12.09 -3.04
N VAL A 42 -3.90 12.15 -1.73
CA VAL A 42 -2.66 12.71 -1.15
C VAL A 42 -1.44 11.87 -1.57
N ILE A 43 -1.51 10.54 -1.52
CA ILE A 43 -0.41 9.68 -1.96
C ILE A 43 -0.11 9.88 -3.45
N HIS A 44 -1.13 9.91 -4.32
CA HIS A 44 -0.93 10.20 -5.75
C HIS A 44 -0.28 11.57 -5.96
N THR A 45 -0.72 12.58 -5.21
CA THR A 45 -0.14 13.94 -5.28
C THR A 45 1.32 13.96 -4.82
N LEU A 46 1.66 13.25 -3.75
CA LEU A 46 3.04 13.12 -3.27
C LEU A 46 3.96 12.49 -4.32
N LEU A 47 3.52 11.42 -4.97
CA LEU A 47 4.31 10.72 -5.98
C LEU A 47 4.46 11.53 -7.29
N LEU A 48 3.44 12.32 -7.65
CA LEU A 48 3.56 13.31 -8.74
C LEU A 48 4.62 14.37 -8.40
N ARG A 49 4.57 14.93 -7.19
CA ARG A 49 5.56 15.93 -6.75
C ARG A 49 6.97 15.37 -6.71
N GLU A 50 7.13 14.13 -6.23
CA GLU A 50 8.45 13.48 -6.19
C GLU A 50 9.01 13.28 -7.60
N HIS A 51 8.18 12.89 -8.57
CA HIS A 51 8.59 12.82 -9.97
C HIS A 51 9.12 14.17 -10.49
N ASN A 52 8.35 15.25 -10.29
CA ASN A 52 8.75 16.59 -10.72
C ASN A 52 10.00 17.10 -9.99
N ARG A 53 10.15 16.76 -8.70
CA ARG A 53 11.34 17.05 -7.90
C ARG A 53 12.56 16.36 -8.49
N ILE A 54 12.47 15.05 -8.77
CA ILE A 54 13.55 14.27 -9.38
C ILE A 54 13.92 14.87 -10.75
N ALA A 55 12.95 15.10 -11.63
CA ALA A 55 13.19 15.69 -12.96
C ALA A 55 13.89 17.05 -12.86
N SER A 56 13.50 17.88 -11.90
CA SER A 56 14.13 19.18 -11.65
C SER A 56 15.58 19.06 -11.16
N GLN A 57 15.90 18.05 -10.34
CA GLN A 57 17.29 17.80 -9.92
C GLN A 57 18.13 17.29 -11.08
N LEU A 58 17.62 16.33 -11.86
CA LEU A 58 18.30 15.79 -13.04
C LEU A 58 18.57 16.89 -14.09
N ARG A 59 17.62 17.80 -14.33
CA ARG A 59 17.79 18.93 -15.26
C ARG A 59 18.94 19.87 -14.87
N ARG A 60 19.20 20.02 -13.56
CA ARG A 60 20.26 20.90 -13.04
C ARG A 60 21.64 20.33 -13.30
N ILE A 61 21.80 19.01 -13.17
CA ILE A 61 23.08 18.32 -13.37
C ILE A 61 23.32 17.94 -14.83
N ASN A 62 22.27 17.59 -15.56
CA ASN A 62 22.31 17.17 -16.96
C ASN A 62 21.58 18.18 -17.83
N ASN A 63 22.21 19.33 -18.07
CA ASN A 63 21.52 20.47 -18.67
C ASN A 63 21.22 20.30 -20.18
N PHE A 64 21.78 19.26 -20.80
CA PHE A 64 21.64 18.88 -22.21
C PHE A 64 20.61 17.78 -22.43
N TRP A 65 20.08 17.15 -21.36
CA TRP A 65 19.02 16.16 -21.50
C TRP A 65 17.75 16.77 -22.05
N THR A 66 17.13 16.03 -22.97
CA THR A 66 15.79 16.31 -23.50
C THR A 66 14.71 16.07 -22.43
N ASP A 67 13.53 16.63 -22.65
CA ASP A 67 12.37 16.43 -21.76
C ASP A 67 12.00 14.94 -21.62
N GLU A 68 12.07 14.17 -22.71
CA GLU A 68 11.80 12.72 -22.70
C GLU A 68 12.81 11.96 -21.83
N GLN A 69 14.10 12.30 -21.91
CA GLN A 69 15.12 11.68 -21.06
C GLN A 69 14.88 12.00 -19.58
N LEU A 70 14.56 13.25 -19.27
CA LEU A 70 14.24 13.67 -17.90
C LEU A 70 13.01 12.96 -17.37
N PHE A 71 11.95 12.84 -18.18
CA PHE A 71 10.73 12.14 -17.80
C PHE A 71 11.01 10.65 -17.52
N GLN A 72 11.67 9.93 -18.42
CA GLN A 72 11.89 8.49 -18.26
C GLN A 72 12.81 8.19 -17.08
N GLU A 73 13.89 8.95 -16.89
CA GLU A 73 14.79 8.73 -15.76
C GLU A 73 14.14 9.14 -14.43
N ALA A 74 13.39 10.25 -14.37
CA ALA A 74 12.63 10.61 -13.18
C ALA A 74 11.56 9.58 -12.83
N ARG A 75 10.86 9.03 -13.84
CA ARG A 75 9.90 7.93 -13.69
C ARG A 75 10.58 6.68 -13.16
N ARG A 76 11.71 6.29 -13.75
CA ARG A 76 12.49 5.09 -13.36
C ARG A 76 12.97 5.18 -11.91
N ILE A 77 13.54 6.31 -11.50
CA ILE A 77 13.97 6.54 -10.11
C ILE A 77 12.77 6.52 -9.17
N ASN A 78 11.67 7.19 -9.50
CA ASN A 78 10.47 7.22 -8.64
C ASN A 78 9.88 5.82 -8.44
N ILE A 79 9.81 5.01 -9.51
CA ILE A 79 9.40 3.59 -9.43
C ILE A 79 10.35 2.80 -8.51
N ALA A 80 11.66 2.96 -8.67
CA ALA A 80 12.66 2.27 -7.85
C ALA A 80 12.54 2.64 -6.36
N LYS A 81 12.30 3.92 -6.06
CA LYS A 81 12.03 4.42 -4.70
C LYS A 81 10.79 3.76 -4.09
N ILE A 82 9.69 3.70 -4.84
CA ILE A 82 8.44 3.06 -4.40
C ILE A 82 8.64 1.56 -4.17
N GLN A 83 9.28 0.85 -5.12
CA GLN A 83 9.60 -0.57 -4.96
C GLN A 83 10.46 -0.78 -3.70
N HIS A 84 11.51 0.02 -3.50
CA HIS A 84 12.36 -0.09 -2.32
C HIS A 84 11.59 0.10 -1.02
N VAL A 85 10.74 1.13 -0.92
CA VAL A 85 9.87 1.37 0.24
C VAL A 85 8.94 0.19 0.51
N ILE A 86 8.31 -0.36 -0.53
CA ILE A 86 7.38 -1.49 -0.40
C ILE A 86 8.11 -2.71 0.17
N PHE A 87 9.26 -3.09 -0.38
CA PHE A 87 9.99 -4.29 0.04
C PHE A 87 10.75 -4.10 1.38
N LYS A 88 11.23 -2.88 1.68
CA LYS A 88 12.02 -2.59 2.89
C LYS A 88 11.16 -2.23 4.09
N GLU A 89 10.13 -1.42 3.91
CA GLU A 89 9.41 -0.78 5.03
C GLU A 89 8.01 -1.37 5.22
N TRP A 90 7.25 -1.59 4.13
CA TRP A 90 5.86 -2.01 4.22
C TRP A 90 5.68 -3.53 4.35
N LEU A 91 6.29 -4.31 3.45
CA LEU A 91 6.12 -5.77 3.42
C LEU A 91 6.53 -6.46 4.73
N PRO A 92 7.65 -6.09 5.40
CA PRO A 92 8.01 -6.69 6.68
C PRO A 92 6.97 -6.47 7.78
N VAL A 93 6.28 -5.32 7.78
CA VAL A 93 5.21 -5.04 8.74
C VAL A 93 4.00 -5.93 8.45
N VAL A 94 3.65 -6.11 7.18
CA VAL A 94 2.51 -6.93 6.77
C VAL A 94 2.76 -8.41 7.00
N LEU A 95 3.88 -8.94 6.49
CA LEU A 95 4.17 -10.37 6.41
C LEU A 95 4.95 -10.91 7.60
N GLY A 96 5.66 -10.05 8.33
CA GLY A 96 6.60 -10.46 9.36
C GLY A 96 7.89 -11.06 8.79
N CYS A 97 8.90 -11.21 9.66
CA CYS A 97 10.26 -11.61 9.27
C CYS A 97 10.32 -13.03 8.68
N GLU A 98 9.50 -13.96 9.17
CA GLU A 98 9.51 -15.36 8.73
C GLU A 98 9.09 -15.49 7.26
N ALA A 99 7.95 -14.88 6.89
CA ALA A 99 7.50 -14.89 5.50
C ALA A 99 8.42 -14.09 4.58
N MET A 100 8.95 -12.94 5.04
CA MET A 100 9.96 -12.19 4.27
C MET A 100 11.19 -13.05 3.93
N ALA A 101 11.65 -13.88 4.87
CA ALA A 101 12.76 -14.80 4.65
C ALA A 101 12.37 -15.98 3.74
N LYS A 102 11.21 -16.62 4.00
CA LYS A 102 10.69 -17.75 3.21
C LYS A 102 10.60 -17.43 1.72
N TYR A 103 10.16 -16.22 1.37
CA TYR A 103 9.93 -15.80 0.00
C TYR A 103 11.09 -14.98 -0.61
N ASP A 104 12.23 -14.84 0.08
CA ASP A 104 13.39 -14.02 -0.33
C ASP A 104 13.00 -12.59 -0.75
N LEU A 105 12.21 -11.92 0.10
CA LEU A 105 11.64 -10.59 -0.22
C LEU A 105 12.51 -9.44 0.30
N MET A 106 13.48 -9.71 1.18
CA MET A 106 14.34 -8.67 1.74
C MET A 106 15.19 -8.01 0.63
N PRO A 107 15.23 -6.67 0.54
CA PRO A 107 16.18 -5.96 -0.30
C PRO A 107 17.63 -6.31 0.04
N LYS A 108 18.51 -6.29 -0.97
CA LYS A 108 19.95 -6.45 -0.75
C LYS A 108 20.51 -5.21 -0.05
N LYS A 109 21.51 -5.42 0.82
CA LYS A 109 22.28 -4.31 1.44
C LYS A 109 23.31 -3.71 0.48
N SER A 110 23.80 -4.51 -0.46
CA SER A 110 24.82 -4.15 -1.45
C SER A 110 24.77 -5.10 -2.64
N GLY A 111 25.40 -4.72 -3.76
CA GLY A 111 25.40 -5.51 -5.00
C GLY A 111 24.03 -5.56 -5.69
N TYR A 112 23.85 -6.59 -6.51
CA TYR A 112 22.65 -6.78 -7.32
C TYR A 112 21.84 -8.00 -6.89
N PHE A 113 20.55 -7.98 -7.22
CA PHE A 113 19.70 -9.15 -7.25
C PHE A 113 19.91 -9.87 -8.59
N THR A 114 20.27 -11.15 -8.54
CA THR A 114 20.60 -11.99 -9.72
C THR A 114 19.56 -13.09 -9.95
N GLY A 115 18.38 -12.97 -9.34
CA GLY A 115 17.35 -14.02 -9.35
C GLY A 115 16.23 -13.79 -10.35
N TYR A 116 16.45 -12.93 -11.35
CA TYR A 116 15.48 -12.67 -12.40
C TYR A 116 15.25 -13.91 -13.26
N ASP A 117 13.99 -14.23 -13.52
CA ASP A 117 13.59 -15.35 -14.37
C ASP A 117 12.65 -14.86 -15.47
N SER A 118 13.09 -14.97 -16.72
CA SER A 118 12.30 -14.56 -17.89
C SER A 118 11.15 -15.50 -18.23
N HIS A 119 11.08 -16.69 -17.62
CA HIS A 119 10.04 -17.69 -17.86
C HIS A 119 8.94 -17.66 -16.80
N CYS A 120 9.11 -16.90 -15.71
CA CYS A 120 8.10 -16.83 -14.67
C CYS A 120 7.01 -15.81 -15.02
N ASP A 121 5.79 -16.09 -14.59
CA ASP A 121 4.63 -15.27 -14.88
C ASP A 121 4.56 -14.10 -13.88
N PRO A 122 4.64 -12.82 -14.30
CA PRO A 122 4.52 -11.67 -13.40
C PRO A 122 3.07 -11.28 -13.08
N SER A 123 2.07 -11.95 -13.67
CA SER A 123 0.67 -11.56 -13.55
C SER A 123 0.19 -11.57 -12.09
N ILE A 124 -0.71 -10.64 -11.77
CA ILE A 124 -1.41 -10.65 -10.49
C ILE A 124 -2.44 -11.77 -10.49
N SER A 125 -2.35 -12.66 -9.51
CA SER A 125 -3.29 -13.77 -9.36
C SER A 125 -4.67 -13.28 -8.93
N GLN A 126 -5.68 -14.11 -9.20
CA GLN A 126 -7.06 -13.74 -8.88
C GLN A 126 -7.26 -13.65 -7.37
N GLU A 127 -6.74 -14.61 -6.61
CA GLU A 127 -6.78 -14.62 -5.16
C GLU A 127 -6.09 -13.42 -4.52
N MET A 128 -4.98 -12.95 -5.10
CA MET A 128 -4.30 -11.73 -4.65
C MET A 128 -5.22 -10.52 -4.82
N SER A 129 -5.69 -10.28 -6.03
CA SER A 129 -6.45 -9.07 -6.40
C SER A 129 -7.86 -9.04 -5.80
N THR A 130 -8.51 -10.19 -5.64
CA THR A 130 -9.94 -10.27 -5.27
C THR A 130 -10.17 -10.51 -3.79
N ALA A 131 -9.20 -11.08 -3.07
CA ALA A 131 -9.33 -11.36 -1.65
C ALA A 131 -8.11 -10.92 -0.82
N ALA A 132 -6.92 -11.47 -1.07
CA ALA A 132 -5.80 -11.34 -0.13
C ALA A 132 -5.33 -9.89 0.04
N PHE A 133 -5.15 -9.13 -1.04
CA PHE A 133 -4.71 -7.73 -0.95
C PHE A 133 -5.82 -6.75 -0.54
N ARG A 134 -7.05 -7.25 -0.32
CA ARG A 134 -8.15 -6.47 0.25
C ARG A 134 -8.17 -6.50 1.78
N PHE A 135 -7.20 -7.17 2.43
CA PHE A 135 -7.04 -7.13 3.89
C PHE A 135 -6.94 -5.69 4.43
N GLY A 136 -6.46 -4.75 3.62
CA GLY A 136 -6.42 -3.33 3.94
C GLY A 136 -7.78 -2.75 4.37
N HIS A 137 -8.91 -3.36 3.97
CA HIS A 137 -10.24 -2.96 4.42
C HIS A 137 -10.47 -3.16 5.93
N THR A 138 -9.72 -4.08 6.55
CA THR A 138 -9.71 -4.24 8.02
C THR A 138 -8.93 -3.14 8.73
N LEU A 139 -8.11 -2.37 8.01
CA LEU A 139 -7.23 -1.33 8.54
C LEU A 139 -7.80 0.09 8.38
N ILE A 140 -8.91 0.24 7.66
CA ILE A 140 -9.51 1.56 7.38
C ILE A 140 -10.12 2.14 8.65
N ARG A 141 -9.74 3.38 8.96
CA ARG A 141 -10.36 4.19 10.02
C ARG A 141 -11.60 4.89 9.51
N SER A 142 -12.58 5.14 10.37
CA SER A 142 -13.80 5.86 10.00
C SER A 142 -13.59 7.35 9.73
N LYS A 143 -12.52 7.94 10.27
CA LYS A 143 -12.20 9.36 10.16
C LYS A 143 -10.70 9.58 9.97
N PHE A 144 -10.34 10.56 9.14
CA PHE A 144 -8.99 11.07 8.99
C PHE A 144 -8.81 12.35 9.84
N PRO A 145 -7.97 12.33 10.88
CA PRO A 145 -7.65 13.53 11.63
C PRO A 145 -6.87 14.52 10.75
N ARG A 146 -7.16 15.81 10.90
CA ARG A 146 -6.45 16.89 10.20
C ARG A 146 -5.59 17.66 11.19
N MET A 147 -4.29 17.37 11.16
CA MET A 147 -3.33 17.85 12.15
C MET A 147 -2.33 18.84 11.53
N ASN A 148 -1.73 19.69 12.38
CA ASN A 148 -0.61 20.55 12.02
C ASN A 148 0.72 19.79 12.10
N ASP A 149 1.80 20.52 11.85
CA ASP A 149 3.20 20.07 11.88
C ASP A 149 3.71 19.66 13.27
N ILE A 150 2.95 19.92 14.34
CA ILE A 150 3.20 19.45 15.71
C ILE A 150 2.16 18.42 16.18
N PHE A 151 1.48 17.76 15.24
CA PHE A 151 0.49 16.69 15.48
C PHE A 151 -0.70 17.11 16.35
N LYS A 152 -1.03 18.40 16.40
CA LYS A 152 -2.26 18.90 17.02
C LYS A 152 -3.36 19.06 15.98
N ASN A 153 -4.59 18.72 16.35
CA ASN A 153 -5.76 18.92 15.50
C ASN A 153 -5.87 20.39 15.07
N MET A 154 -5.92 20.63 13.76
CA MET A 154 -6.12 21.95 13.17
C MET A 154 -7.58 22.23 12.89
N THR A 155 -8.30 21.21 12.44
CA THR A 155 -9.67 21.31 11.94
C THR A 155 -10.38 19.99 12.18
N ASP A 156 -11.71 19.97 12.03
CA ASP A 156 -12.50 18.75 12.19
C ASP A 156 -11.98 17.63 11.30
N SER A 157 -12.00 16.41 11.82
CA SER A 157 -11.61 15.22 11.06
C SER A 157 -12.49 15.05 9.83
N VAL A 158 -11.91 14.54 8.74
CA VAL A 158 -12.68 14.16 7.55
C VAL A 158 -13.24 12.76 7.76
N GLY A 159 -14.56 12.65 7.83
CA GLY A 159 -15.21 11.33 7.86
C GLY A 159 -15.13 10.65 6.50
N LEU A 160 -14.88 9.33 6.49
CA LEU A 160 -15.02 8.49 5.31
C LEU A 160 -16.47 8.00 5.09
N TYR A 161 -17.40 8.44 5.94
CA TYR A 161 -18.81 8.08 5.85
C TYR A 161 -19.61 9.10 5.05
N TYR A 162 -20.33 8.65 4.01
CA TYR A 162 -21.55 9.32 3.56
C TYR A 162 -22.51 8.34 2.86
N PHE A 163 -23.51 7.85 3.60
CA PHE A 163 -24.71 7.25 3.03
C PHE A 163 -25.76 8.35 2.88
N GLU A 164 -25.99 8.81 1.65
CA GLU A 164 -27.29 9.35 1.25
C GLU A 164 -28.11 8.15 0.79
N ILE A 165 -28.94 7.60 1.69
CA ILE A 165 -30.08 6.79 1.25
C ILE A 165 -31.13 7.80 0.78
N MET A 166 -31.13 8.10 -0.51
CA MET A 166 -32.32 8.58 -1.18
C MET A 166 -33.30 7.40 -1.20
N ASP A 167 -34.26 7.35 -0.24
CA ASP A 167 -35.65 6.97 -0.58
C ASP A 167 -36.72 7.09 0.52
N GLU A 168 -36.48 7.61 1.73
CA GLU A 168 -37.57 7.79 2.71
C GLU A 168 -37.39 9.06 3.57
N PRO A 169 -38.33 10.05 3.52
CA PRO A 169 -38.23 11.31 4.26
C PRO A 169 -38.46 11.18 5.77
N SER A 170 -38.66 9.98 6.31
CA SER A 170 -39.03 9.86 7.71
C SER A 170 -38.40 8.66 8.40
N ARG A 171 -37.48 9.00 9.33
CA ARG A 171 -36.94 8.16 10.41
C ARG A 171 -35.79 7.24 9.99
N ILE A 172 -34.59 7.60 10.42
CA ILE A 172 -33.82 6.91 11.47
C ILE A 172 -32.55 7.72 11.75
N SER A 173 -32.40 8.14 13.00
CA SER A 173 -31.22 8.79 13.56
C SER A 173 -30.04 7.81 13.60
N ALA A 174 -29.20 7.81 12.56
CA ALA A 174 -27.95 7.04 12.52
C ALA A 174 -26.82 7.64 13.39
N GLU A 175 -27.08 8.74 14.11
CA GLU A 175 -26.11 9.38 15.01
C GLU A 175 -25.78 8.54 16.24
N TYR A 176 -26.70 7.70 16.74
CA TYR A 176 -26.55 7.08 18.07
C TYR A 176 -25.70 5.80 18.12
N THR A 177 -25.38 5.17 16.98
CA THR A 177 -24.70 3.85 17.01
C THR A 177 -23.20 3.93 16.76
N ILE A 178 -22.67 5.03 16.20
CA ILE A 178 -21.24 5.12 15.82
C ILE A 178 -20.40 5.83 16.89
N GLN A 179 -20.98 6.77 17.63
CA GLN A 179 -20.24 7.55 18.63
C GLN A 179 -19.78 6.70 19.83
N THR A 180 -20.44 5.57 20.08
CA THR A 180 -20.08 4.58 21.11
C THR A 180 -19.05 3.56 20.65
N VAL A 181 -18.76 3.45 19.36
CA VAL A 181 -17.98 2.32 18.78
C VAL A 181 -16.51 2.66 18.53
N PHE A 182 -16.14 3.94 18.51
CA PHE A 182 -14.78 4.39 18.18
C PHE A 182 -14.19 5.39 19.20
N SER A 183 -14.73 5.48 20.42
CA SER A 183 -14.05 6.23 21.48
C SER A 183 -12.73 5.53 21.80
N GLU A 184 -11.61 6.24 21.66
CA GLU A 184 -10.23 5.75 21.78
C GLU A 184 -9.85 5.16 23.16
N ASP A 185 -10.79 5.02 24.10
CA ASP A 185 -10.53 4.73 25.52
C ASP A 185 -11.33 3.55 26.10
N ARG A 186 -11.70 2.51 25.33
CA ARG A 186 -12.29 1.29 25.94
C ARG A 186 -11.60 0.00 25.51
N ASP A 187 -11.23 -0.78 26.51
CA ASP A 187 -10.85 -2.20 26.38
C ASP A 187 -12.03 -3.00 25.78
N PHE A 188 -12.10 -3.02 24.45
CA PHE A 188 -13.07 -3.85 23.74
C PHE A 188 -12.76 -5.33 23.95
N THR A 189 -13.78 -6.10 24.31
CA THR A 189 -13.71 -7.56 24.34
C THR A 189 -13.43 -8.11 22.93
N LYS A 190 -12.84 -9.31 22.81
CA LYS A 190 -12.52 -9.94 21.50
C LYS A 190 -13.72 -9.99 20.54
N LEU A 191 -14.93 -10.17 21.07
CA LEU A 191 -16.17 -10.27 20.28
C LEU A 191 -16.59 -8.90 19.72
N GLU A 192 -16.40 -7.82 20.47
CA GLU A 192 -16.70 -6.45 20.02
C GLU A 192 -15.73 -6.00 18.93
N LYS A 193 -14.45 -6.36 19.02
CA LYS A 193 -13.45 -6.12 17.96
C LYS A 193 -13.81 -6.81 16.65
N MET A 194 -14.36 -8.03 16.72
CA MET A 194 -14.77 -8.78 15.53
C MET A 194 -16.04 -8.21 14.89
N ASN A 195 -17.03 -7.82 15.69
CA ASN A 195 -18.21 -7.10 15.19
C ASN A 195 -17.81 -5.75 14.59
N HIS A 196 -16.93 -5.00 15.25
CA HIS A 196 -16.38 -3.73 14.77
C HIS A 196 -15.65 -3.88 13.43
N CYS A 197 -14.83 -4.93 13.28
CA CYS A 197 -14.19 -5.28 12.02
C CYS A 197 -15.23 -5.64 10.95
N MET A 198 -16.29 -6.39 11.28
CA MET A 198 -17.36 -6.69 10.31
C MET A 198 -18.15 -5.45 9.89
N TYR A 199 -18.43 -4.50 10.80
CA TYR A 199 -19.11 -3.25 10.46
C TYR A 199 -18.20 -2.35 9.61
N SER A 200 -16.93 -2.17 9.97
CA SER A 200 -15.97 -1.41 9.16
C SER A 200 -15.72 -2.07 7.80
N LEU A 201 -15.70 -3.40 7.73
CA LEU A 201 -15.67 -4.17 6.49
C LEU A 201 -16.93 -3.95 5.66
N ASN A 202 -18.13 -4.01 6.23
CA ASN A 202 -19.37 -3.72 5.48
C ASN A 202 -19.36 -2.31 4.88
N PHE A 203 -18.89 -1.31 5.61
CA PHE A 203 -18.79 0.06 5.08
C PHE A 203 -17.69 0.19 4.03
N SER A 204 -16.46 -0.25 4.31
CA SER A 204 -15.34 -0.18 3.34
C SER A 204 -15.60 -1.00 2.07
N MET A 205 -16.20 -2.17 2.19
CA MET A 205 -16.59 -3.01 1.04
C MET A 205 -17.77 -2.42 0.26
N ALA A 206 -18.61 -1.57 0.86
CA ALA A 206 -19.67 -0.85 0.14
C ALA A 206 -19.11 0.29 -0.75
N PHE A 207 -17.92 0.82 -0.44
CA PHE A 207 -17.21 1.77 -1.31
C PHE A 207 -16.50 1.09 -2.50
N ASP A 208 -16.15 -0.19 -2.35
CA ASP A 208 -15.44 -0.94 -3.38
C ASP A 208 -16.43 -1.62 -4.34
N ARG A 209 -16.79 -0.93 -5.44
CA ARG A 209 -17.67 -1.48 -6.50
C ARG A 209 -17.18 -2.80 -7.08
N HIS A 210 -15.88 -3.08 -6.96
CA HIS A 210 -15.26 -4.29 -7.49
C HIS A 210 -15.28 -5.45 -6.49
N ILE A 211 -15.69 -5.26 -5.23
CA ILE A 211 -15.92 -6.36 -4.27
C ILE A 211 -17.25 -7.03 -4.51
N THR A 212 -18.32 -6.26 -4.69
CA THR A 212 -19.67 -6.82 -4.74
C THR A 212 -19.88 -7.78 -5.90
N ASP A 213 -19.26 -7.49 -7.06
CA ASP A 213 -19.31 -8.35 -8.24
C ASP A 213 -18.18 -9.40 -8.26
N ALA A 214 -17.02 -9.10 -7.64
CA ALA A 214 -16.01 -10.12 -7.45
C ALA A 214 -16.52 -11.12 -6.42
N VAL A 215 -16.44 -10.85 -5.11
CA VAL A 215 -16.67 -11.83 -4.03
C VAL A 215 -17.99 -12.62 -4.12
N ARG A 216 -19.05 -12.13 -4.77
CA ARG A 216 -20.33 -12.85 -4.93
C ARG A 216 -20.44 -13.79 -6.13
N ASN A 217 -19.57 -13.68 -7.13
CA ASN A 217 -19.60 -14.62 -8.25
C ASN A 217 -18.94 -15.93 -7.83
N HIS A 218 -19.56 -17.10 -7.99
CA HIS A 218 -18.99 -18.39 -7.54
C HIS A 218 -17.72 -18.88 -8.29
N LEU A 219 -16.94 -17.98 -8.88
CA LEU A 219 -15.67 -18.24 -9.56
C LEU A 219 -14.46 -18.22 -8.59
N PHE A 220 -14.64 -17.93 -7.29
CA PHE A 220 -13.53 -17.83 -6.33
C PHE A 220 -13.11 -19.19 -5.77
N ALA A 221 -11.79 -19.38 -5.69
CA ALA A 221 -11.20 -20.52 -5.03
C ALA A 221 -11.41 -20.46 -3.50
N LYS A 222 -11.69 -21.61 -2.89
CA LYS A 222 -12.10 -21.75 -1.49
C LYS A 222 -10.86 -21.75 -0.56
N PRO A 223 -10.94 -21.20 0.68
CA PRO A 223 -9.83 -21.20 1.64
C PRO A 223 -9.23 -22.58 1.87
N ALA A 224 -10.04 -23.64 1.90
CA ALA A 224 -9.58 -25.02 2.08
C ALA A 224 -8.51 -25.43 1.05
N HIS A 225 -8.62 -24.96 -0.20
CA HIS A 225 -7.63 -25.21 -1.24
C HIS A 225 -6.33 -24.45 -0.99
N PHE A 226 -6.43 -23.15 -0.64
CA PHE A 226 -5.24 -22.33 -0.37
C PHE A 226 -4.50 -22.73 0.90
N ARG A 227 -5.21 -23.26 1.90
CA ARG A 227 -4.57 -23.85 3.08
C ARG A 227 -3.60 -24.95 2.68
N GLU A 228 -4.03 -25.91 1.86
CA GLU A 228 -3.15 -26.98 1.36
C GLU A 228 -1.98 -26.43 0.54
N LEU A 229 -2.26 -25.50 -0.39
CA LEU A 229 -1.24 -24.86 -1.23
C LEU A 229 -0.18 -24.13 -0.37
N CYS A 230 -0.60 -23.55 0.74
CA CYS A 230 0.25 -22.85 1.68
C CYS A 230 0.92 -23.77 2.72
N GLY A 231 0.76 -25.09 2.61
CA GLY A 231 1.35 -26.09 3.50
C GLY A 231 0.63 -26.25 4.84
N LEU A 232 -0.61 -25.75 4.95
CA LEU A 232 -1.49 -25.95 6.09
C LEU A 232 -2.41 -27.16 5.86
N ASN A 233 -2.91 -27.74 6.95
CA ASN A 233 -3.90 -28.80 6.88
C ASN A 233 -5.22 -28.28 6.30
N ARG A 234 -5.77 -29.01 5.33
CA ARG A 234 -7.14 -28.80 4.85
C ARG A 234 -8.14 -28.98 5.98
N ALA A 235 -8.99 -27.98 6.16
CA ALA A 235 -10.11 -28.09 7.07
C ALA A 235 -11.19 -28.99 6.48
N ARG A 236 -11.53 -30.07 7.18
CA ARG A 236 -12.63 -30.98 6.86
C ARG A 236 -13.86 -30.70 7.72
N THR A 237 -13.63 -30.19 8.91
CA THR A 237 -14.63 -29.68 9.85
C THR A 237 -14.30 -28.24 10.22
N PHE A 238 -15.29 -27.51 10.73
CA PHE A 238 -15.03 -26.17 11.25
C PHE A 238 -14.06 -26.16 12.45
N ASP A 239 -14.01 -27.23 13.25
CA ASP A 239 -13.09 -27.29 14.40
C ASP A 239 -11.62 -27.40 13.96
N ASP A 240 -11.34 -27.91 12.77
CA ASP A 240 -9.98 -27.93 12.19
C ASP A 240 -9.44 -26.50 11.96
N LEU A 241 -10.32 -25.49 11.86
CA LEU A 241 -9.93 -24.09 11.72
C LEU A 241 -9.36 -23.49 13.00
N ARG A 242 -9.65 -24.08 14.18
CA ARG A 242 -9.20 -23.55 15.48
C ARG A 242 -7.68 -23.56 15.64
N SER A 243 -6.96 -24.31 14.79
CA SER A 243 -5.49 -24.26 14.75
C SER A 243 -4.96 -22.89 14.31
N THR A 244 -5.69 -22.18 13.45
CA THR A 244 -5.28 -20.87 12.90
C THR A 244 -6.25 -19.74 13.23
N MET A 245 -7.49 -20.02 13.63
CA MET A 245 -8.54 -19.03 13.91
C MET A 245 -8.98 -19.06 15.37
N ASP A 246 -9.42 -17.92 15.90
CA ASP A 246 -9.98 -17.82 17.25
C ASP A 246 -11.35 -18.51 17.34
N ASP A 247 -11.69 -19.01 18.53
CA ASP A 247 -12.92 -19.78 18.74
C ASP A 247 -14.18 -19.01 18.32
N ALA A 248 -14.22 -17.72 18.64
CA ALA A 248 -15.32 -16.84 18.27
C ALA A 248 -15.45 -16.72 16.74
N ALA A 249 -14.34 -16.65 16.00
CA ALA A 249 -14.36 -16.54 14.54
C ALA A 249 -14.87 -17.84 13.91
N VAL A 250 -14.41 -19.00 14.41
CA VAL A 250 -14.90 -20.31 13.98
C VAL A 250 -16.41 -20.45 14.25
N ASP A 251 -16.86 -20.05 15.44
CA ASP A 251 -18.27 -20.13 15.81
C ASP A 251 -19.14 -19.15 15.00
N ALA A 252 -18.60 -18.00 14.58
CA ALA A 252 -19.28 -17.09 13.66
C ALA A 252 -19.40 -17.69 12.25
N LEU A 253 -18.33 -18.29 11.73
CA LEU A 253 -18.34 -18.96 10.43
C LEU A 253 -19.33 -20.15 10.40
N LYS A 254 -19.40 -20.93 11.48
CA LYS A 254 -20.37 -22.04 11.66
C LYS A 254 -21.83 -21.58 11.58
N LYS A 255 -22.14 -20.33 11.97
CA LYS A 255 -23.51 -19.79 11.92
C LYS A 255 -23.93 -19.36 10.51
N ILE A 256 -22.96 -19.07 9.65
CA ILE A 256 -23.19 -18.49 8.31
C ILE A 256 -23.08 -19.55 7.23
N TYR A 257 -22.07 -20.42 7.31
CA TYR A 257 -21.77 -21.42 6.30
C TYR A 257 -22.26 -22.81 6.74
N GLU A 258 -22.89 -23.54 5.81
CA GLU A 258 -23.33 -24.92 6.06
C GLU A 258 -22.14 -25.89 6.17
N ASN A 259 -21.11 -25.69 5.33
CA ASN A 259 -19.90 -26.51 5.30
C ASN A 259 -18.63 -25.65 5.40
N VAL A 260 -17.58 -26.20 6.01
CA VAL A 260 -16.27 -25.52 6.09
C VAL A 260 -15.66 -25.25 4.71
N ASN A 261 -15.97 -26.08 3.71
CA ASN A 261 -15.53 -25.87 2.34
C ASN A 261 -16.31 -24.75 1.62
N ASP A 262 -17.41 -24.25 2.18
CA ASP A 262 -18.21 -23.18 1.54
C ASP A 262 -17.81 -21.78 1.99
N ILE A 263 -16.90 -21.68 2.95
CA ILE A 263 -16.34 -20.40 3.39
C ILE A 263 -15.72 -19.69 2.18
N ASP A 264 -16.07 -18.43 1.94
CA ASP A 264 -15.46 -17.64 0.88
C ASP A 264 -14.02 -17.26 1.24
N LEU A 265 -13.18 -17.04 0.23
CA LEU A 265 -11.76 -16.79 0.45
C LEU A 265 -11.52 -15.60 1.38
N PHE A 266 -12.16 -14.46 1.12
CA PHE A 266 -11.97 -13.24 1.91
C PHE A 266 -12.30 -13.41 3.40
N PRO A 267 -13.53 -13.79 3.80
CA PRO A 267 -13.85 -13.97 5.23
C PRO A 267 -13.03 -15.10 5.86
N GLY A 268 -12.67 -16.14 5.11
CA GLY A 268 -11.75 -17.18 5.57
C GLY A 268 -10.37 -16.61 5.92
N LEU A 269 -9.77 -15.82 5.03
CA LEU A 269 -8.47 -15.19 5.26
C LEU A 269 -8.49 -14.19 6.43
N MET A 270 -9.54 -13.37 6.54
CA MET A 270 -9.66 -12.36 7.61
C MET A 270 -9.89 -12.96 8.99
N SER A 271 -10.37 -14.21 9.05
CA SER A 271 -10.64 -14.92 10.31
C SER A 271 -9.41 -15.60 10.92
N GLU A 272 -8.32 -15.70 10.18
CA GLU A 272 -7.06 -16.26 10.69
C GLU A 272 -6.35 -15.28 11.63
N ARG A 273 -5.81 -15.82 12.73
CA ARG A 273 -4.96 -15.05 13.65
C ARG A 273 -3.71 -14.56 12.92
N PRO A 274 -3.30 -13.30 13.11
CA PRO A 274 -2.02 -12.82 12.63
C PRO A 274 -0.85 -13.68 13.12
N ILE A 275 0.13 -13.92 12.25
CA ILE A 275 1.41 -14.52 12.65
C ILE A 275 2.14 -13.55 13.59
N LYS A 276 2.93 -14.07 14.53
CA LYS A 276 3.71 -13.23 15.45
C LYS A 276 4.62 -12.27 14.67
N GLY A 277 4.42 -10.98 14.89
CA GLY A 277 5.20 -9.92 14.22
C GLY A 277 4.74 -9.60 12.79
N ALA A 278 3.58 -10.10 12.38
CA ALA A 278 2.91 -9.79 11.12
C ALA A 278 1.54 -9.18 11.39
N LEU A 279 0.97 -8.49 10.40
CA LEU A 279 -0.42 -8.02 10.46
C LEU A 279 -1.43 -9.09 10.03
N VAL A 280 -0.97 -10.17 9.41
CA VAL A 280 -1.82 -11.09 8.66
C VAL A 280 -1.61 -12.54 9.05
N GLY A 281 -2.65 -13.36 8.85
CA GLY A 281 -2.62 -14.79 9.11
C GLY A 281 -1.81 -15.60 8.09
N PRO A 282 -1.57 -16.89 8.36
CA PRO A 282 -0.64 -17.72 7.57
C PRO A 282 -1.05 -17.91 6.11
N THR A 283 -2.34 -18.11 5.81
CA THR A 283 -2.79 -18.29 4.43
C THR A 283 -2.65 -16.98 3.65
N LEU A 284 -2.98 -15.84 4.28
CA LEU A 284 -2.84 -14.53 3.64
C LEU A 284 -1.38 -14.13 3.43
N ALA A 285 -0.51 -14.40 4.40
CA ALA A 285 0.94 -14.18 4.28
C ALA A 285 1.54 -15.01 3.13
N CYS A 286 1.04 -16.24 2.94
CA CYS A 286 1.47 -17.11 1.86
C CYS A 286 1.07 -16.55 0.48
N ILE A 287 -0.19 -16.16 0.28
CA ILE A 287 -0.68 -15.61 -1.00
C ILE A 287 0.06 -14.31 -1.35
N ILE A 288 0.17 -13.38 -0.39
CA ILE A 288 0.88 -12.12 -0.62
C ILE A 288 2.38 -12.36 -0.84
N GLY A 289 3.01 -13.22 -0.02
CA GLY A 289 4.43 -13.52 -0.13
C GLY A 289 4.81 -14.15 -1.46
N GLU A 290 4.01 -15.11 -1.94
CA GLU A 290 4.17 -15.74 -3.25
C GLU A 290 4.03 -14.72 -4.39
N GLN A 291 2.97 -13.91 -4.38
CA GLN A 291 2.77 -12.90 -5.42
C GLN A 291 3.89 -11.86 -5.44
N MET A 292 4.32 -11.38 -4.27
CA MET A 292 5.41 -10.40 -4.18
C MET A 292 6.75 -11.00 -4.61
N GLN A 293 6.96 -12.29 -4.40
CA GLN A 293 8.12 -13.00 -4.95
C GLN A 293 8.08 -13.01 -6.48
N ARG A 294 6.93 -13.32 -7.09
CA ARG A 294 6.77 -13.22 -8.55
C ARG A 294 7.03 -11.81 -9.07
N LEU A 295 6.46 -10.79 -8.41
CA LEU A 295 6.69 -9.38 -8.79
C LEU A 295 8.16 -8.95 -8.66
N LYS A 296 8.94 -9.58 -7.77
CA LYS A 296 10.38 -9.37 -7.65
C LYS A 296 11.17 -10.15 -8.72
N LYS A 297 10.90 -11.44 -8.88
CA LYS A 297 11.68 -12.36 -9.73
C LYS A 297 11.35 -12.23 -11.22
N CYS A 298 10.12 -11.89 -11.57
CA CYS A 298 9.64 -11.85 -12.96
C CYS A 298 9.70 -10.45 -13.57
N ASP A 299 10.06 -9.43 -12.78
CA ASP A 299 10.19 -8.06 -13.27
C ASP A 299 11.61 -7.79 -13.76
N ARG A 300 11.74 -7.66 -15.09
CA ARG A 300 12.99 -7.29 -15.77
C ARG A 300 13.51 -5.91 -15.33
N PHE A 301 12.62 -5.06 -14.80
CA PHE A 301 12.91 -3.73 -14.30
C PHE A 301 12.89 -3.64 -12.76
N TYR A 302 12.86 -4.78 -12.05
CA TYR A 302 13.02 -4.78 -10.59
C TYR A 302 14.28 -3.99 -10.22
N TYR A 303 14.16 -3.02 -9.32
CA TYR A 303 15.18 -1.99 -9.19
C TYR A 303 16.57 -2.52 -8.83
N GLU A 304 16.70 -3.68 -8.16
CA GLU A 304 18.02 -4.26 -7.81
C GLU A 304 18.60 -5.21 -8.87
N ASN A 305 17.92 -5.43 -9.99
CA ASN A 305 18.30 -6.44 -10.98
C ASN A 305 19.68 -6.13 -11.63
N ASP A 306 20.40 -7.17 -12.05
CA ASP A 306 21.77 -7.09 -12.58
C ASP A 306 21.85 -7.02 -14.12
N LEU A 307 20.71 -7.02 -14.79
CA LEU A 307 20.63 -7.01 -16.25
C LEU A 307 21.27 -5.75 -16.85
N PRO A 308 22.28 -5.88 -17.74
CA PRO A 308 23.04 -4.73 -18.25
C PRO A 308 22.19 -3.62 -18.87
N ALA A 309 21.06 -3.97 -19.49
CA ALA A 309 20.19 -3.01 -20.17
C ALA A 309 19.25 -2.22 -19.24
N THR A 310 19.00 -2.69 -18.02
CA THR A 310 18.00 -2.09 -17.11
C THR A 310 18.53 -1.82 -15.70
N ARG A 311 19.72 -2.32 -15.36
CA ARG A 311 20.32 -2.11 -14.04
C ARG A 311 20.68 -0.65 -13.79
N PHE A 312 20.57 -0.23 -12.55
CA PHE A 312 21.23 0.97 -12.06
C PHE A 312 22.72 0.67 -11.81
N THR A 313 23.57 1.70 -11.77
CA THR A 313 24.95 1.51 -11.30
C THR A 313 24.97 1.15 -9.80
N PRO A 314 26.06 0.58 -9.27
CA PRO A 314 26.13 0.27 -7.84
C PRO A 314 25.94 1.50 -6.94
N ASP A 315 26.44 2.66 -7.37
CA ASP A 315 26.33 3.92 -6.63
C ASP A 315 24.91 4.47 -6.68
N GLN A 316 24.26 4.43 -7.85
CA GLN A 316 22.82 4.74 -7.98
C GLN A 316 21.95 3.85 -7.08
N LEU A 317 22.24 2.54 -7.01
CA LEU A 317 21.53 1.64 -6.10
C LEU A 317 21.77 1.99 -4.63
N ALA A 318 22.99 2.39 -4.26
CA ALA A 318 23.28 2.83 -2.91
C ALA A 318 22.43 4.06 -2.53
N GLU A 319 22.24 4.99 -3.45
CA GLU A 319 21.37 6.16 -3.25
C GLU A 319 19.88 5.81 -3.18
N ILE A 320 19.40 4.89 -4.02
CA ILE A 320 18.01 4.41 -3.96
C ILE A 320 17.73 3.73 -2.61
N ARG A 321 18.68 2.93 -2.10
CA ARG A 321 18.54 2.19 -0.83
C ARG A 321 18.46 3.06 0.43
N LYS A 322 18.84 4.35 0.33
CA LYS A 322 18.63 5.33 1.40
C LYS A 322 17.17 5.74 1.56
N THR A 323 16.36 5.55 0.52
CA THR A 323 14.97 6.02 0.47
C THR A 323 14.14 5.46 1.63
N THR A 324 13.34 6.33 2.23
CA THR A 324 12.24 6.01 3.14
C THR A 324 10.99 6.77 2.69
N PHE A 325 9.80 6.23 2.97
CA PHE A 325 8.57 6.96 2.64
C PHE A 325 8.44 8.24 3.46
N ALA A 326 8.98 8.26 4.68
CA ALA A 326 9.10 9.46 5.50
C ALA A 326 9.85 10.58 4.76
N LYS A 327 10.97 10.26 4.10
CA LYS A 327 11.71 11.25 3.31
C LYS A 327 10.91 11.74 2.11
N ILE A 328 10.20 10.84 1.40
CA ILE A 328 9.34 11.23 0.28
C ILE A 328 8.28 12.23 0.75
N ILE A 329 7.64 12.02 1.91
CA ILE A 329 6.68 12.97 2.49
C ILE A 329 7.36 14.30 2.80
N CYS A 330 8.49 14.28 3.52
CA CYS A 330 9.24 15.49 3.89
C CYS A 330 9.65 16.33 2.68
N SER A 331 10.14 15.70 1.61
CA SER A 331 10.62 16.39 0.41
C SER A 331 9.50 16.99 -0.45
N ASN A 332 8.24 16.55 -0.25
CA ASN A 332 7.10 16.92 -1.09
C ASN A 332 5.94 17.56 -0.32
N SER A 333 6.15 17.86 0.97
CA SER A 333 5.18 18.54 1.83
C SER A 333 5.81 19.78 2.45
N GLN A 334 5.20 20.95 2.20
CA GLN A 334 5.62 22.20 2.84
C GLN A 334 5.29 22.26 4.34
N TYR A 335 4.47 21.33 4.83
CA TYR A 335 4.00 21.29 6.21
C TYR A 335 4.76 20.28 7.07
N ALA A 336 5.33 19.23 6.48
CA ALA A 336 6.05 18.22 7.23
C ALA A 336 7.38 18.79 7.75
N ARG A 337 7.53 18.86 9.07
CA ARG A 337 8.78 19.29 9.74
C ARG A 337 9.43 18.18 10.53
N LYS A 338 8.62 17.38 11.23
CA LYS A 338 9.03 16.17 11.92
C LYS A 338 8.14 15.00 11.51
N ILE A 339 8.73 13.82 11.41
CA ILE A 339 8.03 12.59 11.06
C ILE A 339 8.80 11.39 11.60
N GLN A 340 8.09 10.32 11.94
CA GLN A 340 8.74 9.06 12.30
C GLN A 340 9.51 8.47 11.10
N PRO A 341 10.72 7.89 11.31
CA PRO A 341 11.52 7.34 10.22
C PRO A 341 10.81 6.27 9.39
N ASN A 342 10.03 5.38 10.03
CA ASN A 342 9.19 4.41 9.35
C ASN A 342 7.71 4.74 9.58
N VAL A 343 7.04 5.23 8.54
CA VAL A 343 5.63 5.67 8.59
C VAL A 343 4.62 4.52 8.69
N PHE A 344 5.05 3.28 8.42
CA PHE A 344 4.19 2.10 8.50
C PHE A 344 4.16 1.49 9.91
N VAL A 345 4.99 2.01 10.81
CA VAL A 345 5.01 1.64 12.22
C VAL A 345 4.55 2.85 13.04
N MET A 346 3.82 2.58 14.13
CA MET A 346 3.43 3.64 15.06
C MET A 346 4.70 4.32 15.62
N ALA A 347 4.60 5.63 15.86
CA ALA A 347 5.69 6.35 16.51
C ALA A 347 5.83 5.89 17.97
N ASP A 348 7.06 5.81 18.46
CA ASP A 348 7.41 5.48 19.84
C ASP A 348 8.63 6.31 20.27
N GLU A 349 8.97 6.35 21.56
CA GLU A 349 10.03 7.22 22.08
C GLU A 349 11.46 6.71 21.80
N LEU A 350 11.63 5.44 21.41
CA LEU A 350 12.93 4.76 21.36
C LEU A 350 13.36 4.42 19.94
N THR A 351 12.51 3.74 19.17
CA THR A 351 12.89 3.11 17.89
C THR A 351 12.32 3.82 16.66
N ASN A 352 11.20 4.52 16.80
CA ASN A 352 10.51 5.20 15.69
C ASN A 352 10.03 6.60 16.11
N ALA A 353 10.85 7.31 16.89
CA ALA A 353 10.54 8.66 17.36
C ALA A 353 10.51 9.66 16.19
N PRO A 354 9.59 10.64 16.18
CA PRO A 354 9.57 11.67 15.14
C PRO A 354 10.90 12.45 15.10
N ALA A 355 11.61 12.31 13.98
CA ALA A 355 12.88 12.97 13.70
C ALA A 355 12.66 14.21 12.81
N SER A 356 13.63 15.12 12.78
CA SER A 356 13.57 16.26 11.86
C SER A 356 13.66 15.80 10.41
N CYS A 357 12.85 16.36 9.52
CA CYS A 357 12.92 16.07 8.08
C CYS A 357 14.32 16.34 7.47
N SER A 358 15.11 17.24 8.08
CA SER A 358 16.48 17.54 7.68
C SER A 358 17.49 16.44 8.02
N GLU A 359 17.17 15.60 9.02
CA GLU A 359 18.04 14.50 9.48
C GLU A 359 17.81 13.22 8.67
N LEU A 360 16.68 13.12 7.96
CA LEU A 360 16.39 11.98 7.09
C LEU A 360 17.27 12.02 5.83
N PRO A 361 17.93 10.90 5.48
CA PRO A 361 18.82 10.85 4.32
C PRO A 361 18.05 11.17 3.03
N ASP A 362 18.64 11.98 2.15
CA ASP A 362 18.13 12.22 0.79
C ASP A 362 18.98 11.46 -0.24
N THR A 363 18.42 11.30 -1.42
CA THR A 363 19.11 10.74 -2.59
C THR A 363 20.10 11.78 -3.12
N ASP A 364 21.37 11.40 -3.27
CA ASP A 364 22.32 12.21 -4.04
C ASP A 364 22.14 11.94 -5.53
N TYR A 365 21.62 12.94 -6.27
CA TYR A 365 21.39 12.81 -7.70
C TYR A 365 22.67 12.96 -8.53
N PHE A 366 23.81 13.37 -7.96
CA PHE A 366 25.07 13.43 -8.70
C PHE A 366 25.51 12.08 -9.25
N GLU A 367 25.02 10.96 -8.69
CA GLU A 367 25.21 9.61 -9.24
C GLU A 367 24.48 9.36 -10.57
N TRP A 368 23.63 10.30 -11.00
CA TRP A 368 23.01 10.33 -12.34
C TRP A 368 23.62 11.41 -13.24
N LEU A 369 24.74 12.02 -12.86
CA LEU A 369 25.45 12.96 -13.72
C LEU A 369 25.94 12.22 -14.97
N ASP A 370 25.36 12.58 -16.10
CA ASP A 370 25.80 12.15 -17.41
C ASP A 370 26.87 13.12 -17.88
N ARG A 371 28.02 12.58 -18.27
CA ARG A 371 29.15 13.40 -18.71
C ARG A 371 29.17 13.36 -20.22
N ASP A 372 29.28 14.52 -20.85
CA ASP A 372 29.46 14.67 -22.30
C ASP A 372 30.80 14.08 -22.82
N TYR A 373 31.52 13.31 -22.01
CA TYR A 373 32.77 12.68 -22.36
C TYR A 373 32.94 11.35 -21.62
N CYS A 374 33.53 10.36 -22.30
CA CYS A 374 33.93 9.10 -21.69
C CYS A 374 35.33 9.22 -21.08
N LEU A 375 35.53 8.67 -19.88
CA LEU A 375 36.87 8.46 -19.32
C LEU A 375 37.27 7.01 -19.51
N ILE A 376 38.26 6.75 -20.36
CA ILE A 376 38.91 5.43 -20.48
C ILE A 376 40.37 5.61 -20.03
N ASP A 377 40.80 4.86 -19.01
CA ASP A 377 42.16 4.92 -18.46
C ASP A 377 42.64 6.35 -18.16
N HIS A 378 41.79 7.14 -17.49
CA HIS A 378 42.02 8.57 -17.18
C HIS A 378 42.19 9.50 -18.40
N ARG A 379 41.77 9.06 -19.60
CA ARG A 379 41.72 9.91 -20.80
C ARG A 379 40.30 10.27 -21.14
N VAL A 380 40.09 11.56 -21.38
CA VAL A 380 38.82 12.13 -21.88
C VAL A 380 38.71 11.80 -23.36
N ILE A 381 37.67 11.06 -23.72
CA ILE A 381 37.24 10.83 -25.10
C ILE A 381 35.98 11.67 -25.27
N ASN A 382 36.09 12.73 -26.06
CA ASN A 382 34.96 13.56 -26.48
C ASN A 382 34.10 12.85 -27.53
#